data_AF-A0A3C1SUJ0-F1
#
_entry.id   AF-A0A3C1SUJ0-F1
#
_cell.length_a   1.000
_cell.length_b   1.000
_cell.length_c   1.000
_cell.angle_alpha   90.00
_cell.angle_beta   90.00
_cell.angle_gamma   90.00
#
_symmetry.space_group_name_H-M   'P 1'
#
loop_
_entity.id
_entity.type
_entity.pdbx_description
1 polymer ?
#
loop_
_entity_poly.entity_id
_entity_poly.type
_entity_poly.pdbx_seq_one_letter_code
_entity_poly.pdbx_strand_id
1 'polypeptide(L)' 'MSGRKPFRVWIWFFFVCPLLAWGAEPILRGTGDLGVIVERGAGRVLIVNTSSNSIVQRVDGLGDLSHA' A
#
# COMPACT_ATOMS: atom_id res chain seq x y z
N MET A 1 40.91 38.23 16.83
CA MET A 1 39.58 37.92 16.25
C MET A 1 39.55 36.43 15.91
N SER A 2 38.93 35.60 16.77
CA SER A 2 38.99 34.13 16.73
C SER A 2 37.75 33.55 16.05
N GLY A 3 37.87 33.13 14.78
CA GLY A 3 36.81 32.45 14.02
C GLY A 3 36.97 30.93 14.05
N ARG A 4 36.31 30.24 14.99
CA ARG A 4 35.97 28.81 14.87
C ARG A 4 34.43 28.74 15.03
N LYS A 5 33.60 28.02 14.27
CA LYS A 5 33.72 26.64 13.74
C LYS A 5 32.68 26.40 12.61
N PRO A 6 33.02 25.84 11.43
CA PRO A 6 32.03 25.23 10.53
C PRO A 6 31.61 23.83 11.00
N PHE A 7 32.41 23.17 11.85
CA PHE A 7 32.18 21.79 12.32
C PHE A 7 30.92 21.59 13.17
N ARG A 8 30.46 22.63 13.89
CA ARG A 8 29.23 22.56 14.71
C ARG A 8 27.97 22.47 13.84
N VAL A 9 27.93 23.16 12.70
CA VAL A 9 26.78 23.18 11.80
C VAL A 9 26.53 21.80 11.18
N TRP A 10 27.61 21.11 10.79
CA TRP A 10 27.51 19.76 10.23
C TRP A 10 27.03 18.71 11.23
N ILE A 11 27.43 18.84 12.50
CA ILE A 11 27.01 17.91 13.57
C ILE A 11 25.51 18.03 13.88
N TRP A 12 24.95 19.24 13.83
CA TRP A 12 23.50 19.46 13.98
C TRP A 12 22.72 18.96 12.77
N PHE A 13 23.27 19.08 11.56
CA PHE A 13 22.65 18.57 10.34
C PHE A 13 22.50 17.05 10.35
N PHE A 14 23.52 16.33 10.83
CA PHE A 14 23.52 14.87 10.91
C PHE A 14 22.61 14.30 12.02
N PHE A 15 22.43 15.02 13.15
CA PHE A 15 21.62 14.55 14.28
C PHE A 15 20.13 14.92 14.19
N VAL A 16 19.78 16.01 13.51
CA VAL A 16 18.38 16.47 13.41
C VAL A 16 17.64 15.83 12.22
N CYS A 17 18.34 15.52 11.13
CA CYS A 17 17.74 15.01 9.91
C CYS A 17 17.02 13.64 10.03
N PRO A 18 17.51 12.62 10.79
CA PRO A 18 16.81 11.33 10.84
C PRO A 18 15.53 11.35 11.71
N LEU A 19 15.38 12.33 12.62
CA LEU A 19 14.17 12.49 13.44
C LEU A 19 12.94 12.94 12.64
N LEU A 20 13.12 13.54 11.47
CA LEU A 20 12.04 14.02 10.61
C LEU A 20 11.52 12.96 9.61
N ALA A 21 12.22 11.82 9.48
CA ALA A 21 11.88 10.78 8.50
C ALA A 21 10.95 9.67 9.06
N TRP A 22 10.62 9.70 10.35
CA TRP A 22 9.97 8.58 11.03
C TRP A 22 8.44 8.45 10.80
N GLY A 23 7.80 9.41 10.12
CA GLY A 23 6.33 9.45 10.00
C GLY A 23 5.75 9.20 8.61
N ALA A 24 6.57 8.88 7.60
CA ALA A 24 6.12 8.82 6.20
C ALA A 24 5.73 7.39 5.76
N GLU A 25 4.96 6.67 6.58
CA GLU A 25 4.38 5.42 6.10
C GLU A 25 3.23 5.73 5.13
N PRO A 26 3.27 5.21 3.88
CA PRO A 26 2.16 5.41 2.97
C PRO A 26 0.92 4.75 3.57
N ILE A 27 -0.16 5.53 3.71
CA ILE A 27 -1.47 4.98 4.07
C ILE A 27 -1.80 3.88 3.07
N LEU A 28 -1.93 2.65 3.58
CA LEU A 28 -2.44 1.52 2.82
C LEU A 28 -3.86 1.89 2.36
N ARG A 29 -3.98 2.17 1.07
CA ARG A 29 -5.26 2.43 0.41
C ARG A 29 -5.47 1.37 -0.66
N GLY A 30 -6.72 0.97 -0.86
CA GLY A 30 -7.07 0.16 -2.01
C GLY A 30 -6.72 0.89 -3.31
N THR A 31 -6.49 0.12 -4.38
CA THR A 31 -6.19 0.65 -5.72
C THR A 31 -7.30 1.55 -6.28
N GLY A 32 -8.53 1.42 -5.74
CA GLY A 32 -9.70 2.22 -6.11
C GLY A 32 -10.52 1.62 -7.26
N ASP A 33 -9.97 0.62 -7.95
CA ASP A 33 -10.54 -0.01 -9.13
C ASP A 33 -10.59 -1.54 -9.04
N LEU A 34 -10.47 -2.09 -7.83
CA LEU A 34 -10.71 -3.51 -7.60
C LEU A 34 -12.20 -3.77 -7.46
N GLY A 35 -12.67 -4.81 -8.16
CA GLY A 35 -14.03 -5.33 -8.08
C GLY A 35 -14.05 -6.81 -7.73
N VAL A 36 -15.24 -7.31 -7.42
CA VAL A 36 -15.47 -8.71 -7.06
C VAL A 36 -16.61 -9.27 -7.91
N ILE A 37 -16.38 -10.41 -8.57
CA ILE A 37 -17.41 -11.15 -9.31
C ILE A 37 -17.67 -12.48 -8.61
N VAL A 38 -18.93 -12.75 -8.25
CA VAL A 38 -19.33 -14.00 -7.60
C VAL A 38 -19.80 -14.99 -8.65
N GLU A 39 -19.09 -16.09 -8.80
CA GLU A 39 -19.43 -17.17 -9.72
C GLU A 39 -20.15 -18.29 -8.96
N ARG A 40 -21.44 -18.04 -8.65
CA ARG A 40 -22.22 -18.87 -7.71
C ARG A 40 -22.26 -20.35 -8.06
N GLY A 41 -22.54 -20.68 -9.32
CA GLY A 41 -22.61 -22.08 -9.77
C GLY A 41 -21.28 -22.82 -9.72
N ALA A 42 -20.17 -22.09 -9.62
CA ALA A 42 -18.84 -22.67 -9.50
C ALA A 42 -18.27 -22.59 -8.08
N GLY A 43 -18.99 -21.99 -7.13
CA GLY A 43 -18.52 -21.86 -5.74
C GLY A 43 -17.20 -21.12 -5.62
N ARG A 44 -17.00 -20.07 -6.43
CA ARG A 44 -15.76 -19.29 -6.49
C ARG A 44 -16.03 -17.80 -6.68
N VAL A 45 -15.00 -17.00 -6.45
CA VAL A 45 -15.02 -15.55 -6.61
C VAL A 45 -13.81 -15.08 -7.41
N LEU A 46 -14.02 -14.07 -8.25
CA LEU A 46 -12.95 -13.39 -8.98
C LEU A 46 -12.68 -12.04 -8.35
N ILE A 47 -11.40 -11.72 -8.18
CA ILE A 47 -10.92 -10.37 -7.96
C ILE A 47 -10.57 -9.80 -9.33
N VAL A 48 -11.20 -8.69 -9.70
CA VAL A 48 -11.02 -8.06 -11.01
C VAL A 48 -10.49 -6.65 -10.85
N ASN A 49 -9.73 -6.18 -11.85
CA ASN A 49 -9.46 -4.77 -12.04
C ASN A 49 -10.47 -4.21 -13.05
N THR A 50 -11.29 -3.26 -12.61
CA THR A 50 -12.40 -2.72 -13.43
C THR A 50 -11.92 -1.73 -14.49
N SER A 51 -10.79 -1.04 -14.25
CA SER A 51 -10.17 -0.12 -15.23
C SER A 51 -9.66 -0.84 -16.48
N SER A 52 -8.99 -1.98 -16.29
CA SER A 52 -8.39 -2.78 -17.36
C SER A 52 -9.26 -3.95 -17.81
N ASN A 53 -10.41 -4.16 -17.17
CA ASN A 53 -11.32 -5.28 -17.42
C ASN A 53 -10.62 -6.64 -17.36
N SER A 54 -9.76 -6.83 -16.35
CA SER A 54 -8.90 -8.01 -16.22
C SER A 54 -9.11 -8.73 -14.90
N ILE A 55 -8.86 -10.05 -14.89
CA ILE A 55 -8.90 -10.87 -13.68
C ILE A 55 -7.54 -10.78 -12.99
N VAL A 56 -7.53 -10.31 -11.75
CA VAL A 56 -6.34 -10.24 -10.90
C VAL A 56 -6.11 -11.60 -10.24
N GLN A 57 -7.16 -12.21 -9.69
CA GLN A 57 -7.06 -13.49 -9.00
C GLN A 57 -8.39 -14.25 -9.02
N ARG A 58 -8.29 -15.58 -9.00
CA ARG A 58 -9.43 -16.48 -8.75
C ARG A 58 -9.29 -17.09 -7.36
N VAL A 59 -10.38 -17.10 -6.61
CA VAL A 59 -10.48 -17.72 -5.30
C VAL A 59 -11.49 -18.85 -5.40
N ASP A 60 -10.98 -20.07 -5.55
CA ASP A 60 -11.76 -21.29 -5.68
C ASP A 60 -12.08 -21.91 -4.31
N GLY A 61 -12.97 -22.91 -4.29
CA GLY A 61 -13.21 -23.73 -3.11
C GLY A 61 -14.02 -23.05 -2.01
N LEU A 62 -14.81 -22.02 -2.34
CA LEU A 62 -15.69 -21.34 -1.37
C LEU A 62 -16.96 -22.13 -1.06
N GLY A 63 -17.25 -23.20 -1.81
CA GLY A 63 -18.42 -24.05 -1.59
C GLY A 63 -19.69 -23.43 -2.17
N ASP A 64 -20.82 -23.58 -1.48
CA ASP A 64 -22.09 -23.03 -1.95
C ASP A 64 -22.15 -21.51 -1.73
N LEU A 65 -22.35 -20.77 -2.82
CA LEU A 65 -22.51 -19.30 -2.83
C LEU A 65 -23.93 -18.89 -3.22
N SER A 66 -24.94 -19.76 -3.10
CA SER A 66 -26.32 -19.50 -3.50
C SER A 66 -27.00 -18.30 -2.81
N HIS A 67 -26.47 -17.80 -1.68
CA HIS A 67 -27.01 -16.65 -0.94
C HIS A 67 -26.23 -15.34 -1.12
N ALA A 68 -25.14 -15.37 -1.89
CA ALA A 68 -24.31 -14.20 -2.21
C ALA A 68 -24.89 -13.34 -3.35
#